data_AF-A0A239PW44-F1
#
_entry.id   AF-A0A239PW44-F1
#
_cell.length_a   1.000
_cell.length_b   1.000
_cell.length_c   1.000
_cell.angle_alpha   90.00
_cell.angle_beta   90.00
_cell.angle_gamma   90.00
#
_symmetry.space_group_name_H-M   'P 1'
#
loop_
_entity.id
_entity.type
_entity.pdbx_description
1 polymer ?
#
loop_
_entity_poly.entity_id
_entity_poly.type
_entity_poly.pdbx_seq_one_letter_code
_entity_poly.pdbx_strand_id
1 'polypeptide(L)' 'MSDHFFVVTGGPGAGKTSLITELARRGLHKVPESGRAIICEEMQSGGDALPWADRMAYAERMSGRARAPTAPHRRSQAP' A
#
# COMPACT_ATOMS: atom_id res chain seq x y z
N MET A 1 -10.27 23.04 -0.29
CA MET A 1 -9.19 22.53 0.59
C MET A 1 -8.68 21.26 -0.03
N SER A 2 -7.40 21.24 -0.37
CA SER A 2 -6.75 20.16 -1.11
C SER A 2 -6.35 19.03 -0.15
N ASP A 3 -6.51 17.79 -0.57
CA ASP A 3 -5.93 16.65 0.16
C ASP A 3 -4.41 16.62 -0.08
N HIS A 4 -3.64 16.42 1.00
CA HIS A 4 -2.19 16.33 0.94
C HIS A 4 -1.76 14.87 1.08
N PHE A 5 -1.16 14.32 0.02
CA PHE A 5 -0.61 12.98 0.01
C PHE A 5 0.92 13.04 0.12
N PHE A 6 1.48 12.15 0.94
CA PHE A 6 2.92 12.02 1.15
C PHE A 6 3.39 10.65 0.65
N VAL A 7 4.39 10.64 -0.23
CA VAL A 7 5.00 9.42 -0.76
C VAL A 7 6.37 9.23 -0.10
N VAL A 8 6.56 8.11 0.59
CA VAL A 8 7.84 7.75 1.22
C VAL A 8 8.58 6.76 0.32
N THR A 9 9.71 7.19 -0.24
CA THR A 9 10.57 6.37 -1.11
C THR A 9 11.92 6.09 -0.45
N GLY A 10 12.65 5.09 -0.95
CA GLY A 10 13.96 4.69 -0.41
C GLY A 10 14.27 3.21 -0.64
N GLY A 11 15.55 2.83 -0.54
CA GLY A 11 16.02 1.47 -0.80
C GLY A 11 15.45 0.40 0.16
N PRO A 12 15.59 -0.89 -0.17
CA PRO A 12 15.30 -1.99 0.77
C PRO A 12 16.04 -1.76 2.11
N GLY A 13 15.38 -2.04 3.24
CA GLY A 13 16.00 -1.87 4.57
C GLY A 13 16.01 -0.44 5.15
N ALA A 14 15.66 0.60 4.37
CA ALA A 14 15.67 2.01 4.83
C ALA A 14 14.61 2.38 5.90
N GLY A 15 13.93 1.41 6.52
CA GLY A 15 12.96 1.67 7.61
C GLY A 15 11.62 2.28 7.20
N LYS A 16 11.32 2.43 5.89
CA LYS A 16 10.05 3.00 5.38
C LYS A 16 8.80 2.38 6.01
N THR A 17 8.77 1.05 6.12
CA THR A 17 7.65 0.32 6.72
C THR A 17 7.48 0.67 8.19
N SER A 18 8.58 0.79 8.93
CA SER A 18 8.56 1.18 10.35
C SER A 18 8.04 2.61 10.51
N LEU A 19 8.51 3.53 9.67
CA LEU A 19 8.06 4.92 9.66
C LEU A 19 6.55 5.02 9.38
N ILE A 20 6.07 4.41 8.29
CA ILE A 20 4.63 4.42 7.93
C ILE A 20 3.78 3.79 9.03
N THR A 21 4.28 2.74 9.69
CA THR A 21 3.58 2.08 10.80
C THR A 21 3.45 2.99 12.02
N GLU A 22 4.51 3.71 12.40
CA GLU A 22 4.45 4.65 13.51
C GLU A 22 3.60 5.88 13.19
N LEU A 23 3.66 6.41 11.96
CA LEU A 23 2.77 7.49 11.51
C LEU A 23 1.29 7.06 11.59
N ALA A 24 0.99 5.81 11.20
CA ALA A 24 -0.34 5.25 11.36
C ALA A 24 -0.77 5.13 12.83
N ARG A 25 0.13 4.73 13.72
CA ARG A 25 -0.12 4.69 15.16
C ARG A 25 -0.41 6.08 15.75
N ARG A 26 0.15 7.13 15.14
CA ARG A 26 -0.07 8.54 15.51
C ARG A 26 -1.31 9.17 14.87
N GLY A 27 -2.12 8.39 14.14
CA GLY A 27 -3.39 8.85 13.57
C GLY A 27 -3.33 9.31 12.12
N LEU A 28 -2.19 9.18 11.43
CA LEU A 28 -2.12 9.42 9.98
C LEU A 28 -2.60 8.20 9.21
N HIS A 29 -3.57 8.37 8.31
CA HIS A 29 -4.01 7.23 7.51
C HIS A 29 -2.90 6.76 6.56
N LYS A 30 -2.60 5.47 6.62
CA LYS A 30 -1.75 4.81 5.62
C LYS A 30 -2.60 4.06 4.61
N VAL A 31 -2.17 4.05 3.36
CA VAL A 31 -2.66 3.10 2.35
C VAL A 31 -1.71 1.91 2.36
N PRO A 32 -2.18 0.67 2.63
CA PRO A 32 -1.33 -0.50 2.53
C PRO A 32 -0.79 -0.66 1.11
N GLU A 33 0.46 -1.11 0.98
CA GLU A 33 1.07 -1.39 -0.32
C GLU A 33 0.44 -2.65 -0.94
N SER A 34 -0.66 -2.48 -1.69
CA SER A 34 -1.43 -3.58 -2.29
C SER A 34 -0.58 -4.53 -3.12
N GLY A 35 0.42 -3.98 -3.84
CA GLY A 35 1.34 -4.77 -4.66
C GLY A 35 2.18 -5.76 -3.85
N ARG A 36 2.70 -5.32 -2.70
CA ARG A 36 3.45 -6.20 -1.79
C ARG A 36 2.56 -7.30 -1.22
N ALA A 37 1.32 -6.98 -0.86
CA ALA A 37 0.38 -7.99 -0.36
C ALA A 37 0.06 -9.05 -1.43
N ILE A 38 -0.21 -8.63 -2.68
CA ILE A 38 -0.43 -9.54 -3.80
C ILE A 38 0.79 -10.42 -4.04
N ILE A 39 2.00 -9.85 -4.07
CA ILE A 39 3.25 -10.61 -4.25
C ILE A 39 3.39 -11.68 -3.15
N CYS A 40 3.18 -11.32 -1.88
CA CYS A 40 3.29 -12.28 -0.78
C CYS A 40 2.24 -13.40 -0.89
N GLU A 41 0.99 -13.07 -1.23
CA GLU A 41 -0.10 -14.05 -1.40
C GLU A 41 0.17 -15.01 -2.57
N GLU A 42 0.61 -14.51 -3.72
CA GLU A 42 0.94 -15.31 -4.90
C GLU A 42 2.15 -16.21 -4.64
N MET A 43 3.21 -15.68 -4.01
CA MET A 43 4.38 -16.49 -3.62
C MET A 43 4.01 -17.60 -2.61
N GLN A 44 3.07 -17.35 -1.70
CA GLN A 44 2.63 -18.35 -0.72
C GLN A 44 1.70 -19.41 -1.33
N SER A 45 0.88 -19.03 -2.31
CA SER A 45 -0.06 -19.92 -3.00
C SER A 45 0.55 -20.63 -4.21
N GLY A 46 1.76 -20.26 -4.63
CA GLY A 46 2.38 -20.76 -5.85
C GLY A 46 1.71 -20.26 -7.12
N GLY A 47 1.06 -19.09 -7.05
CA GLY A 47 0.39 -18.46 -8.18
C GLY A 47 1.34 -17.58 -9.01
N ASP A 48 0.90 -17.24 -10.22
CA ASP A 48 1.72 -16.57 -11.23
C ASP A 48 1.44 -15.07 -11.35
N ALA A 49 0.50 -14.50 -10.58
CA ALA A 49 0.16 -13.07 -10.65
C ALA A 49 1.22 -12.19 -9.95
N LEU A 50 2.47 -12.37 -10.34
CA LEU A 50 3.66 -11.67 -9.88
C LEU A 50 4.14 -10.71 -10.98
N PRO A 51 4.71 -9.54 -10.63
CA PRO A 51 5.13 -8.55 -11.63
C PRO A 51 6.27 -9.02 -12.56
N TRP A 52 6.96 -10.11 -12.20
CA TRP A 52 7.99 -10.74 -13.02
C TRP A 52 7.53 -12.03 -13.73
N ALA A 53 6.39 -12.62 -13.35
CA ALA A 53 5.87 -13.86 -13.95
C ALA A 53 4.74 -13.55 -14.94
N ASP A 54 3.61 -13.03 -14.45
CA ASP A 54 2.49 -12.54 -15.28
C ASP A 54 2.09 -11.12 -14.86
N ARG A 55 2.51 -10.14 -15.67
CA ARG A 55 2.23 -8.72 -15.46
C ARG A 55 0.76 -8.38 -15.61
N MET A 56 0.03 -9.06 -16.51
CA MET A 56 -1.39 -8.77 -16.74
C MET A 56 -2.21 -9.28 -15.55
N ALA A 57 -1.96 -10.51 -15.10
CA ALA A 57 -2.62 -11.06 -13.93
C ALA A 57 -2.32 -10.22 -12.67
N TYR A 58 -1.07 -9.77 -12.49
CA TYR A 58 -0.71 -8.85 -11.39
C TYR A 58 -1.47 -7.52 -11.46
N ALA A 59 -1.61 -6.92 -12.65
CA ALA A 59 -2.35 -5.67 -12.84
C ALA A 59 -3.86 -5.83 -12.57
N GLU A 60 -4.46 -6.96 -12.95
CA GLU A 60 -5.85 -7.28 -12.62
C GLU A 60 -6.05 -7.43 -11.11
N ARG A 61 -5.15 -8.14 -10.42
CA ARG A 61 -5.15 -8.25 -8.95
C ARG A 61 -5.04 -6.87 -8.29
N MET A 62 -4.15 -6.00 -8.79
CA MET A 62 -4.00 -4.63 -8.30
C MET A 62 -5.28 -3.80 -8.49
N SER A 63 -5.91 -3.91 -9.66
CA SER A 63 -7.17 -3.21 -9.99
C SER A 63 -8.34 -3.68 -9.12
N GLY A 64 -8.45 -4.99 -8.89
CA GLY A 64 -9.44 -5.56 -7.97
C GLY A 64 -9.27 -5.06 -6.53
N ARG A 65 -8.02 -4.91 -6.06
CA ARG A 65 -7.72 -4.48 -4.70
C ARG A 65 -7.90 -2.97 -4.49
N ALA A 66 -7.71 -2.17 -5.52
CA ALA A 66 -7.95 -0.71 -5.49
C ALA A 66 -9.44 -0.36 -5.34
N ARG A 67 -10.35 -1.25 -5.76
CA ARG A 67 -11.80 -1.07 -5.60
C ARG A 67 -12.29 -1.31 -4.16
N ALA A 68 -11.46 -1.81 -3.26
CA ALA A 68 -11.81 -1.95 -1.85
C ALA A 68 -11.93 -0.57 -1.19
N PRO A 69 -12.95 -0.33 -0.34
CA PRO A 69 -13.20 1.00 0.23
C PRO A 69 -12.00 1.46 1.06
N THR A 70 -11.35 2.53 0.60
CA THR A 70 -10.36 3.26 1.39
C THR A 70 -11.13 4.18 2.32
N ALA A 71 -10.94 4.04 3.64
CA ALA A 71 -11.65 4.87 4.60
C ALA A 71 -11.36 6.37 4.34
N PRO A 72 -12.38 7.24 4.38
CA PRO A 72 -12.20 8.66 4.08
C PRO A 72 -11.24 9.31 5.08
N HIS A 73 -10.35 10.16 4.55
CA HIS A 73 -9.34 10.89 5.32
C HIS A 73 -10.04 11.85 6.30
N ARG A 74 -10.03 11.57 7.61
CA ARG A 74 -10.49 12.54 8.61
C ARG A 74 -9.36 13.53 8.89
N ARG A 75 -9.68 14.82 8.76
CA ARG A 75 -8.76 15.92 9.02
C ARG A 75 -8.24 15.87 10.45
N SER A 76 -6.92 15.80 10.61
CA SER A 76 -6.28 16.28 11.82
C SER A 76 -6.43 17.80 11.85
N GLN A 77 -7.39 18.30 12.61
CA GLN A 77 -7.32 19.65 13.12
C GLN A 77 -6.35 19.59 14.30
N ALA A 78 -5.11 20.03 14.09
CA ALA A 78 -4.21 20.39 15.17
C ALA A 78 -4.24 21.93 15.32
N PRO A 79 -4.15 22.45 16.55
CA PRO A 79 -4.49 23.83 16.92
C PRO A 79 -3.52 24.89 16.40
#